data_AF-A0A9J6MPV6-F1
#
_entry.id   AF-A0A9J6MPV6-F1
#
_cell.length_a   1.000
_cell.length_b   1.000
_cell.length_c   1.000
_cell.angle_alpha   90.00
_cell.angle_beta   90.00
_cell.angle_gamma   90.00
#
_symmetry.space_group_name_H-M   'P 1'
#
loop_
_entity.id
_entity.type
_entity.pdbx_description
1 polymer ?
#
loop_
_entity_poly.entity_id
_entity_poly.type
_entity_poly.pdbx_seq_one_letter_code
_entity_poly.pdbx_strand_id
1 'polypeptide(L)'
;MTVPPFSDKLMMHCVYILNGFGLVGTGAGAIFCLRNDLSMKSFLIAKDVYLYAQEGIEIKIKNGWFEEPPQMEDRARIINNGN
;
A
#
# COMPACT_ATOMS: atom_id res chain seq x y z
N MET A 1 -18.20 -10.35 -26.18
CA MET A 1 -18.55 -9.64 -24.92
C MET A 1 -17.35 -9.76 -24.00
N THR A 2 -16.63 -8.67 -23.76
CA THR A 2 -15.38 -8.64 -22.96
C THR A 2 -15.44 -7.56 -21.87
N VAL A 3 -16.65 -7.15 -21.46
CA VAL A 3 -16.82 -6.16 -20.40
C VAL A 3 -16.68 -6.90 -19.07
N PRO A 4 -15.71 -6.52 -18.22
CA PRO A 4 -15.54 -7.15 -16.91
C PRO A 4 -16.81 -6.91 -16.06
N PRO A 5 -17.26 -7.92 -15.29
CA PRO A 5 -18.48 -7.80 -14.48
C PRO A 5 -18.32 -6.88 -13.26
N PHE A 6 -17.08 -6.52 -12.90
CA PHE A 6 -16.77 -5.67 -11.76
C PHE A 6 -16.17 -4.33 -12.19
N SER A 7 -16.38 -3.30 -11.37
CA SER A 7 -15.80 -1.97 -11.59
C SER A 7 -14.29 -1.98 -11.37
N ASP A 8 -13.55 -1.24 -12.20
CA ASP A 8 -12.11 -1.05 -12.08
C ASP A 8 -11.69 -0.53 -10.70
N LYS A 9 -12.52 0.31 -10.06
CA LYS A 9 -12.27 0.81 -8.70
C LYS A 9 -12.26 -0.33 -7.68
N LEU A 10 -13.21 -1.27 -7.77
CA LEU A 10 -13.28 -2.44 -6.89
C LEU A 10 -12.11 -3.37 -7.14
N MET A 11 -11.80 -3.64 -8.40
CA MET A 11 -10.67 -4.49 -8.79
C MET A 11 -9.34 -3.94 -8.27
N MET A 12 -9.06 -2.65 -8.47
CA MET A 12 -7.86 -1.99 -7.95
C MET A 12 -7.82 -1.94 -6.42
N HIS A 13 -8.98 -1.85 -5.76
CA HIS A 13 -9.05 -1.92 -4.30
C HIS A 13 -8.66 -3.33 -3.78
N CYS A 14 -9.16 -4.40 -4.40
CA CYS A 14 -8.76 -5.77 -4.08
C CYS A 14 -7.26 -5.98 -4.28
N VAL A 15 -6.70 -5.53 -5.41
CA VAL A 15 -5.26 -5.62 -5.68
C VAL A 15 -4.45 -4.87 -4.63
N TYR A 16 -4.89 -3.68 -4.22
CA TYR A 16 -4.21 -2.90 -3.18
C TYR A 16 -4.17 -3.62 -1.83
N ILE A 17 -5.31 -4.16 -1.37
CA ILE A 17 -5.38 -4.89 -0.09
C ILE A 17 -4.53 -6.16 -0.15
N LEU A 18 -4.61 -6.93 -1.24
CA LEU A 18 -3.85 -8.17 -1.40
C LEU A 18 -2.34 -7.92 -1.43
N ASN A 19 -1.89 -6.82 -2.04
CA ASN A 19 -0.49 -6.42 -1.99
C ASN A 19 -0.03 -6.07 -0.58
N GLY A 20 -0.83 -5.33 0.18
CA GLY A 20 -0.54 -5.05 1.60
C GLY A 20 -0.41 -6.33 2.42
N PHE A 21 -1.31 -7.29 2.22
CA PHE A 21 -1.22 -8.60 2.86
C PHE A 21 0.00 -9.41 2.42
N GLY A 22 0.32 -9.42 1.12
CA GLY A 22 1.49 -10.08 0.57
C GLY A 22 2.80 -9.51 1.15
N LEU A 23 2.89 -8.19 1.31
CA LEU A 23 4.04 -7.54 1.93
C LEU A 23 4.23 -8.01 3.37
N VAL A 24 3.15 -8.03 4.17
CA VAL A 24 3.19 -8.56 5.55
C VAL A 24 3.57 -10.04 5.58
N GLY A 25 3.04 -10.85 4.67
CA GLY A 25 3.36 -12.27 4.55
C GLY A 25 4.84 -12.53 4.26
N THR A 26 5.43 -11.77 3.33
CA THR A 26 6.87 -11.86 3.02
C THR A 26 7.74 -11.38 4.18
N GLY A 27 7.31 -10.33 4.90
CA GLY A 27 7.98 -9.85 6.11
C GLY A 27 7.97 -10.88 7.25
N ALA A 28 6.82 -11.51 7.51
CA ALA A 28 6.71 -12.58 8.49
C ALA A 28 7.61 -13.77 8.12
N GLY A 29 7.59 -14.20 6.85
CA GLY A 29 8.48 -15.26 6.35
C GLY A 29 9.96 -14.92 6.52
N ALA A 30 10.37 -13.67 6.30
CA ALA A 30 11.75 -13.21 6.52
C ALA A 30 12.18 -13.25 7.99
N ILE A 31 11.26 -12.92 8.92
CA ILE A 31 11.50 -12.93 10.37
C ILE A 31 11.60 -14.37 10.90
N PHE A 32 10.71 -15.26 10.45
CA PHE A 32 10.70 -16.66 10.90
C PHE A 32 11.80 -17.51 10.25
N CYS A 33 12.27 -17.14 9.06
CA CYS A 33 13.38 -17.82 8.40
C CYS A 33 14.73 -17.20 8.81
N LEU A 34 15.29 -17.70 9.92
CA LEU A 34 16.63 -17.34 10.42
C LEU A 34 17.80 -17.70 9.48
N ARG A 35 17.53 -18.33 8.33
CA ARG A 35 18.52 -18.62 7.28
C ARG A 35 18.72 -17.38 6.42
N ASN A 36 19.92 -16.80 6.47
CA ASN A 36 20.28 -15.56 5.75
C ASN A 36 19.94 -15.56 4.25
N ASP A 37 20.18 -16.67 3.52
CA ASP A 37 19.84 -16.75 2.08
C ASP A 37 18.32 -16.62 1.85
N LEU A 38 17.52 -17.28 2.69
CA LEU A 38 16.07 -17.23 2.56
C LEU A 38 15.49 -15.88 3.01
N SER A 39 16.05 -15.29 4.07
CA SER A 39 15.67 -13.95 4.53
C SER A 39 15.98 -12.87 3.47
N MET A 40 17.14 -12.96 2.81
CA MET A 40 17.53 -12.06 1.72
C MET A 40 16.60 -12.19 0.50
N LYS A 41 16.24 -13.43 0.12
CA LYS A 41 15.26 -13.68 -0.96
C LYS A 41 13.89 -13.10 -0.62
N SER A 42 13.41 -13.29 0.61
CA SER A 42 12.13 -12.71 1.07
C SER A 42 12.15 -11.18 1.01
N PHE A 43 13.28 -10.55 1.36
CA PHE A 43 13.44 -9.09 1.24
C PHE A 43 13.39 -8.60 -0.21
N LEU A 44 14.03 -9.32 -1.14
CA LEU A 44 13.95 -8.99 -2.57
C LEU A 44 12.51 -9.07 -3.09
N ILE A 45 11.77 -10.10 -2.72
CA ILE A 45 10.35 -10.24 -3.07
C ILE A 45 9.52 -9.12 -2.44
N ALA A 46 9.77 -8.79 -1.17
CA ALA A 46 9.08 -7.69 -0.48
C ALA A 46 9.29 -6.34 -1.18
N LYS A 47 10.52 -6.08 -1.66
CA LYS A 47 10.84 -4.89 -2.46
C LYS A 47 10.03 -4.84 -3.76
N ASP A 48 9.92 -5.95 -4.48
CA ASP A 48 9.18 -6.00 -5.74
C ASP A 48 7.66 -5.81 -5.52
N VAL A 49 7.11 -6.43 -4.48
CA VAL A 49 5.71 -6.22 -4.06
C VAL A 49 5.46 -4.77 -3.66
N TYR A 50 6.40 -4.14 -2.96
CA TYR A 50 6.29 -2.73 -2.57
C TYR A 50 6.25 -1.79 -3.78
N LEU A 51 7.14 -2.00 -4.76
CA LEU A 51 7.16 -1.20 -6.00
C LEU A 51 5.86 -1.38 -6.79
N TYR A 52 5.37 -2.62 -6.92
CA TYR A 52 4.09 -2.89 -7.58
C TYR A 52 2.91 -2.25 -6.85
N ALA A 53 2.92 -2.26 -5.51
CA ALA A 53 1.91 -1.57 -4.72
C ALA A 53 1.95 -0.05 -4.93
N GLN A 54 3.14 0.55 -5.05
CA GLN A 54 3.27 1.99 -5.34
C GLN A 54 2.69 2.36 -6.70
N GLU A 55 2.96 1.59 -7.76
CA GLU A 55 2.35 1.81 -9.07
C GLU A 55 0.81 1.73 -9.00
N GLY A 56 0.29 0.75 -8.28
CA GLY A 56 -1.15 0.62 -8.04
C GLY A 56 -1.76 1.80 -7.28
N ILE A 57 -1.02 2.37 -6.32
CA ILE A 57 -1.42 3.57 -5.58
C ILE A 57 -1.42 4.79 -6.51
N GLU A 58 -0.39 4.95 -7.35
CA GLU A 58 -0.31 6.06 -8.31
C GLU A 58 -1.51 6.08 -9.27
N ILE A 59 -1.93 4.91 -9.76
CA ILE A 59 -3.14 4.77 -10.60
C ILE A 59 -4.40 5.18 -9.81
N LYS A 60 -4.53 4.73 -8.56
CA LYS A 60 -5.67 5.09 -7.71
C LYS A 60 -5.71 6.59 -7.39
N ILE A 61 -4.55 7.23 -7.23
CA ILE A 61 -4.45 8.69 -7.04
C ILE A 61 -4.85 9.42 -8.32
N LYS A 62 -4.31 9.03 -9.49
CA LYS A 62 -4.65 9.64 -10.79
C LYS A 62 -6.16 9.57 -11.08
N ASN A 63 -6.82 8.49 -10.68
CA ASN A 63 -8.25 8.31 -10.87
C ASN A 63 -9.12 8.91 -9.74
N GLY A 64 -8.52 9.53 -8.72
CA GLY A 64 -9.25 10.09 -7.56
C GLY A 64 -9.95 9.02 -6.71
N TRP A 65 -9.47 7.77 -6.72
CA TRP A 65 -10.03 6.65 -5.96
C TRP A 65 -9.36 6.45 -4.60
N PHE A 66 -8.27 7.17 -4.34
CA PHE A 66 -7.59 7.18 -3.06
C PHE A 66 -8.04 8.42 -2.29
N GLU A 67 -8.74 8.21 -1.17
CA GLU A 67 -9.11 9.30 -0.27
C GLU A 67 -7.86 9.83 0.43
N GLU A 68 -7.81 11.15 0.61
CA GLU A 68 -6.75 11.75 1.41
C GLU A 68 -6.93 11.30 2.86
N PRO A 69 -5.88 10.73 3.51
CA PRO A 69 -5.98 10.36 4.90
C PRO A 69 -6.34 11.60 5.74
N PRO A 70 -7.15 11.46 6.81
CA PRO A 70 -7.56 12.59 7.61
C PRO A 70 -6.32 13.33 8.12
N GLN A 71 -6.11 14.56 7.63
CA GLN A 71 -5.03 15.40 8.12
C GLN A 71 -5.37 15.80 9.55
N MET A 72 -4.44 15.56 10.47
CA MET A 72 -4.58 16.08 11.82
C MET A 72 -4.45 17.60 11.75
N GLU A 73 -5.46 18.31 12.22
CA GLU A 73 -5.41 19.77 12.39
C GLU A 73 -4.15 20.14 13.19
N ASP A 74 -3.32 21.02 12.61
CA ASP A 74 -2.09 21.49 13.24
C ASP A 74 -2.42 22.39 14.43
N ARG A 75 -2.60 21.77 15.61
CA ARG A 75 -2.99 22.45 16.86
C ARG A 75 -2.03 23.58 17.23
N ALA A 76 -0.76 23.52 16.83
CA ALA A 76 0.20 24.58 17.10
C ALA A 76 -0.15 25.86 16.31
N ARG A 77 -0.62 25.72 15.07
CA ARG A 77 -1.05 26.84 14.23
C ARG A 77 -2.35 27.48 14.73
N ILE A 78 -3.27 26.69 15.31
CA ILE A 78 -4.54 27.20 15.87
C ILE A 78 -4.29 28.03 17.14
N ILE A 79 -3.35 27.61 17.99
CA ILE A 79 -3.03 28.31 19.24
C ILE A 79 -2.32 29.64 18.98
N ASN A 80 -1.44 29.71 17.97
CA ASN A 80 -0.64 30.91 17.71
C ASN A 80 -1.40 32.01 16.94
N ASN A 81 -2.51 31.67 16.27
CA ASN A 81 -3.34 32.63 15.51
C ASN A 81 -4.51 33.20 16.35
N GLY A 82 -4.55 32.88 17.65
CA GLY A 82 -5.57 33.35 18.61
C GLY A 82 -5.07 34.40 19.62
N ASN A 83 -3.86 34.94 19.41
CA ASN A 83 -3.31 36.11 20.11
C ASN A 83 -3.29 37.32 19.17
#